data_AF-A0A1U7S101-F1
#
_entry.id   AF-A0A1U7S101-F1
#
_cell.length_a   1.000
_cell.length_b   1.000
_cell.length_c   1.000
_cell.angle_alpha   90.00
_cell.angle_beta   90.00
_cell.angle_gamma   90.00
#
_symmetry.space_group_name_H-M   'P 1'
#
loop_
_entity.id
_entity.type
_entity.pdbx_description
1 polymer ?
#
loop_
_entity_poly.entity_id
_entity_poly.type
_entity_poly.pdbx_seq_one_letter_code
_entity_poly.pdbx_strand_id
1 'polypeptide(L)'
;MSKRAVATGQREAHATVAVSKRAVAADLTEADVTVAVSKRAVAPGLDTAVTSGAEATLSVGDPGYQWQPWGQWFCNCEAGSMARVRDVNYTVPNVELAPDDLSALRFQRVPCEYRQCPCSRQSLQCAGKELTCDAPRPYLCAVRDIREAQYRESQRFWRHIRSQLRDLWDNVRRAFIREKAHSHKES
;
A
#
# COMPACT_ATOMS: atom_id res chain seq x y z
N MET A 1 22.15 -64.43 21.92
CA MET A 1 21.40 -64.01 20.70
C MET A 1 21.52 -62.49 20.61
N SER A 2 22.46 -61.94 19.84
CA SER A 2 22.41 -61.68 18.38
C SER A 2 21.50 -60.50 18.00
N LYS A 3 22.13 -59.47 17.40
CA LYS A 3 21.61 -58.37 16.53
C LYS A 3 20.85 -57.23 17.23
N ARG A 4 20.87 -55.98 16.76
CA ARG A 4 21.75 -55.13 15.93
C ARG A 4 21.16 -53.71 16.09
N ALA A 5 22.03 -52.71 15.87
CA ALA A 5 21.79 -51.27 15.69
C ALA A 5 20.51 -50.85 14.95
N VAL A 6 20.07 -49.59 15.12
CA VAL A 6 20.08 -48.55 14.06
C VAL A 6 19.93 -47.15 14.69
N ALA A 7 20.81 -46.25 14.28
CA ALA A 7 20.77 -44.81 14.51
C ALA A 7 19.89 -44.09 13.45
N THR A 8 19.26 -43.00 13.82
CA THR A 8 18.76 -41.93 12.93
C THR A 8 18.53 -40.73 13.84
N GLY A 9 19.06 -39.53 13.62
CA GLY A 9 19.52 -38.89 12.40
C GLY A 9 18.99 -37.47 12.45
N GLN A 10 19.72 -36.61 13.16
CA GLN A 10 19.46 -35.18 13.33
C GLN A 10 19.67 -34.45 12.00
N ARG A 11 18.70 -33.62 11.58
CA ARG A 11 18.92 -32.55 10.60
C ARG A 11 18.10 -31.32 10.99
N GLU A 12 18.79 -30.41 11.65
CA GLU A 12 18.41 -29.01 11.79
C GLU A 12 18.46 -28.34 10.41
N ALA A 13 17.35 -27.72 10.01
CA ALA A 13 17.31 -26.87 8.82
C ALA A 13 17.50 -25.41 9.25
N HIS A 14 18.70 -24.89 8.99
CA HIS A 14 19.05 -23.48 9.10
C HIS A 14 18.20 -22.65 8.13
N ALA A 15 17.46 -21.65 8.64
CA ALA A 15 16.78 -20.66 7.83
C ALA A 15 17.74 -19.51 7.48
N THR A 16 18.21 -19.49 6.24
CA THR A 16 19.02 -18.38 5.70
C THR A 16 18.10 -17.32 5.11
N VAL A 17 18.08 -16.12 5.70
CA VAL A 17 17.33 -14.96 5.18
C VAL A 17 18.21 -14.24 4.15
N ALA A 18 17.83 -14.34 2.87
CA ALA A 18 18.46 -13.57 1.80
C ALA A 18 17.73 -12.23 1.62
N VAL A 19 18.42 -11.12 1.92
CA VAL A 19 17.95 -9.76 1.65
C VAL A 19 18.38 -9.37 0.23
N SER A 20 17.42 -9.27 -0.69
CA SER A 20 17.67 -8.79 -2.05
C SER A 20 17.34 -7.31 -2.18
N LYS A 21 18.37 -6.52 -2.49
CA LYS A 21 18.33 -5.07 -2.74
C LYS A 21 18.09 -4.85 -4.24
N ARG A 22 17.01 -4.18 -4.64
CA ARG A 22 16.95 -3.50 -5.94
C ARG A 22 16.28 -2.14 -5.82
N ALA A 23 17.03 -1.12 -6.23
CA ALA A 23 16.52 0.18 -6.63
C ALA A 23 15.97 0.09 -8.05
N VAL A 24 14.90 0.82 -8.36
CA VAL A 24 14.51 1.12 -9.74
C VAL A 24 14.00 2.56 -9.78
N ALA A 25 14.59 3.34 -10.68
CA ALA A 25 14.08 4.62 -11.13
C ALA A 25 13.42 4.43 -12.50
N ALA A 26 12.36 5.22 -12.71
CA ALA A 26 11.78 5.71 -13.96
C ALA A 26 10.99 4.75 -14.89
N ASP A 27 9.86 5.32 -15.31
CA ASP A 27 8.99 5.06 -16.46
C ASP A 27 8.18 3.77 -16.52
N LEU A 28 6.88 3.90 -16.21
CA LEU A 28 5.84 2.95 -16.62
C LEU A 28 4.58 3.68 -17.11
N THR A 29 4.35 3.55 -18.41
CA THR A 29 3.10 3.79 -19.14
C THR A 29 2.04 2.74 -18.78
N GLU A 30 0.79 3.04 -19.12
CA GLU A 30 -0.53 2.47 -18.74
C GLU A 30 -0.77 0.94 -18.68
N ALA A 31 0.24 0.07 -18.77
CA ALA A 31 0.05 -1.36 -19.01
C ALA A 31 0.19 -2.31 -17.81
N ASP A 32 0.52 -1.85 -16.60
CA ASP A 32 0.76 -2.76 -15.46
C ASP A 32 -0.03 -2.38 -14.19
N VAL A 33 -1.31 -2.71 -14.20
CA VAL A 33 -2.04 -3.00 -12.95
C VAL A 33 -2.77 -4.34 -13.14
N THR A 34 -2.00 -5.42 -13.11
CA THR A 34 -2.53 -6.72 -12.69
C THR A 34 -2.05 -6.96 -11.27
N VAL A 35 -2.95 -6.74 -10.30
CA VAL A 35 -2.69 -7.11 -8.91
C VAL A 35 -2.73 -8.63 -8.84
N ALA A 36 -1.56 -9.22 -8.58
CA ALA A 36 -1.42 -10.65 -8.35
C ALA A 36 -2.24 -11.09 -7.12
N VAL A 37 -3.42 -11.66 -7.36
CA VAL A 37 -4.16 -12.40 -6.35
C VAL A 37 -3.39 -13.68 -6.04
N SER A 38 -3.05 -13.85 -4.76
CA SER A 38 -2.35 -15.01 -4.22
C SER A 38 -3.19 -16.28 -4.44
N LYS A 39 -2.86 -17.06 -5.49
CA LYS A 39 -3.33 -18.44 -5.62
C LYS A 39 -2.44 -19.35 -4.77
N ARG A 40 -3.02 -19.88 -3.69
CA ARG A 40 -2.46 -21.02 -2.95
C ARG A 40 -2.36 -22.21 -3.91
N ALA A 41 -1.16 -22.78 -4.04
CA ALA A 41 -0.96 -24.00 -4.82
C ALA A 41 -1.67 -25.19 -4.15
N VAL A 42 -2.56 -25.86 -4.88
CA VAL A 42 -3.14 -27.16 -4.52
C VAL A 42 -2.64 -28.19 -5.53
N ALA A 43 -2.23 -29.35 -5.01
CA ALA A 43 -1.60 -30.45 -5.73
C ALA A 43 -2.47 -31.02 -6.89
N PRO A 44 -1.86 -31.70 -7.89
CA PRO A 44 -2.58 -32.17 -9.05
C PRO A 44 -3.31 -33.49 -8.76
N GLY A 45 -4.60 -33.55 -9.08
CA GLY A 45 -5.35 -34.80 -9.04
C GLY A 45 -6.85 -34.57 -9.23
N LEU A 46 -7.37 -35.15 -10.31
CA LEU A 46 -8.77 -35.34 -10.68
C LEU A 46 -9.48 -34.17 -11.38
N ASP A 47 -9.60 -34.34 -12.70
CA ASP A 47 -10.40 -33.55 -13.62
C ASP A 47 -11.86 -33.49 -13.16
N THR A 48 -12.20 -32.38 -12.51
CA THR A 48 -13.57 -31.86 -12.55
C THR A 48 -13.48 -30.55 -13.29
N ALA A 49 -14.11 -30.51 -14.46
CA ALA A 49 -14.28 -29.29 -15.23
C ALA A 49 -14.95 -28.25 -14.32
N VAL A 50 -14.15 -27.33 -13.77
CA VAL A 50 -14.66 -26.09 -13.22
C VAL A 50 -15.19 -25.34 -14.42
N THR A 51 -16.50 -25.43 -14.63
CA THR A 51 -17.22 -24.48 -15.46
C THR A 51 -16.85 -23.12 -14.87
N SER A 52 -16.01 -22.37 -15.57
CA SER A 52 -15.81 -20.95 -15.30
C SER A 52 -17.20 -20.32 -15.45
N GLY A 53 -17.91 -20.18 -14.33
CA GLY A 53 -19.16 -19.45 -14.30
C GLY A 53 -18.86 -18.08 -14.88
N ALA A 54 -19.49 -17.75 -16.01
CA ALA A 54 -19.33 -16.45 -16.62
C ALA A 54 -19.65 -15.40 -15.55
N GLU A 55 -18.65 -14.61 -15.19
CA GLU A 55 -18.76 -13.51 -14.25
C GLU A 55 -19.79 -12.53 -14.80
N ALA A 56 -20.95 -12.45 -14.15
CA ALA A 56 -22.04 -11.62 -14.65
C ALA A 56 -21.76 -10.16 -14.28
N THR A 57 -21.82 -9.27 -15.27
CA THR A 57 -21.56 -7.85 -15.04
C THR A 57 -22.83 -7.13 -14.55
N LEU A 58 -22.72 -6.42 -13.43
CA LEU A 58 -23.74 -5.52 -12.91
C LEU A 58 -23.57 -4.10 -13.49
N SER A 59 -24.70 -3.44 -13.68
CA SER A 59 -24.81 -2.02 -14.00
C SER A 59 -24.97 -1.18 -12.73
N VAL A 60 -24.74 0.12 -12.86
CA VAL A 60 -24.95 1.07 -11.75
C VAL A 60 -26.42 1.08 -11.32
N GLY A 61 -26.67 0.91 -10.03
CA GLY A 61 -28.01 0.87 -9.45
C GLY A 61 -28.58 -0.53 -9.26
N ASP A 62 -27.87 -1.57 -9.70
CA ASP A 62 -28.27 -2.95 -9.43
C ASP A 62 -28.26 -3.25 -7.91
N PRO A 63 -29.24 -4.03 -7.41
CA PRO A 63 -29.30 -4.41 -6.00
C PRO A 63 -28.24 -5.45 -5.60
N GLY A 64 -27.49 -5.98 -6.58
CA GLY A 64 -26.44 -6.98 -6.40
C GLY A 64 -25.17 -6.46 -5.71
N TYR A 65 -25.12 -5.16 -5.39
CA TYR A 65 -24.03 -4.56 -4.63
C TYR A 65 -24.52 -3.41 -3.74
N GLN A 66 -23.69 -3.04 -2.77
CA GLN A 66 -23.90 -1.84 -1.94
C GLN A 66 -22.61 -1.04 -1.85
N TRP A 67 -22.70 0.28 -2.01
CA TRP A 67 -21.56 1.17 -1.79
C TRP A 67 -21.15 1.15 -0.32
N GLN A 68 -19.87 0.96 -0.07
CA GLN A 68 -19.30 1.19 1.25
C GLN A 68 -19.25 2.70 1.54
N PRO A 69 -19.16 3.07 2.84
CA PRO A 69 -18.86 4.43 3.23
C PRO A 69 -17.59 4.94 2.57
N TRP A 70 -17.53 6.25 2.37
CA TRP A 70 -16.32 6.90 1.91
C TRP A 70 -15.18 6.75 2.93
N GLY A 71 -13.99 6.43 2.43
CA GLY A 71 -12.77 6.45 3.21
C GLY A 71 -12.31 7.87 3.56
N GLN A 72 -11.13 7.94 4.19
CA GLN A 72 -10.50 9.20 4.56
C GLN A 72 -10.14 10.08 3.36
N TRP A 73 -9.98 11.37 3.60
CA TRP A 73 -9.46 12.31 2.61
C TRP A 73 -7.94 12.18 2.46
N PHE A 74 -7.50 12.14 1.20
CA PHE A 74 -6.11 12.24 0.78
C PHE A 74 -5.90 13.60 0.14
N CYS A 75 -5.01 14.40 0.71
CA CYS A 75 -4.83 15.80 0.34
C CYS A 75 -3.64 15.99 -0.62
N ASN A 76 -3.88 16.71 -1.72
CA ASN A 76 -2.86 17.22 -2.62
C ASN A 76 -2.86 18.75 -2.59
N CYS A 77 -2.11 19.32 -1.65
CA CYS A 77 -2.08 20.77 -1.42
C CYS A 77 -1.52 21.57 -2.60
N GLU A 78 -0.63 20.98 -3.41
CA GLU A 78 -0.08 21.65 -4.59
C GLU A 78 -1.10 21.75 -5.72
N ALA A 79 -1.93 20.72 -5.88
CA ALA A 79 -3.03 20.73 -6.83
C ALA A 79 -4.31 21.40 -6.30
N GLY A 80 -4.32 21.86 -5.04
CA GLY A 80 -5.49 22.43 -4.39
C GLY A 80 -6.67 21.45 -4.28
N SER A 81 -6.40 20.15 -4.27
CA SER A 81 -7.42 19.10 -4.30
C SER A 81 -7.33 18.16 -3.10
N MET A 82 -8.45 17.52 -2.81
CA MET A 82 -8.50 16.34 -1.95
C MET A 82 -9.33 15.25 -2.61
N ALA A 83 -8.88 14.01 -2.45
CA ALA A 83 -9.50 12.85 -3.04
C ALA A 83 -9.77 11.78 -2.00
N ARG A 84 -10.75 10.93 -2.25
CA ARG A 84 -11.04 9.76 -1.42
C ARG A 84 -11.58 8.63 -2.27
N VAL A 85 -11.56 7.45 -1.69
CA VAL A 85 -12.00 6.21 -2.31
C VAL A 85 -13.04 5.55 -1.43
N ARG A 86 -13.98 4.86 -2.04
CA ARG A 86 -14.88 3.89 -1.42
C ARG A 86 -14.83 2.60 -2.20
N ASP A 87 -15.35 1.53 -1.64
CA ASP A 87 -15.50 0.26 -2.34
C ASP A 87 -16.97 -0.15 -2.44
N VAL A 88 -17.21 -1.31 -3.03
CA VAL A 88 -18.52 -1.97 -3.03
C VAL A 88 -18.45 -3.27 -2.26
N ASN A 89 -19.57 -3.64 -1.64
CA ASN A 89 -19.78 -4.98 -1.12
C ASN A 89 -20.78 -5.69 -2.02
N TYR A 90 -20.40 -6.80 -2.64
CA TYR A 90 -21.29 -7.59 -3.48
C TYR A 90 -22.19 -8.46 -2.61
N THR A 91 -23.49 -8.43 -2.90
CA THR A 91 -24.51 -9.20 -2.17
C THR A 91 -24.83 -10.52 -2.85
N VAL A 92 -24.34 -10.71 -4.09
CA VAL A 92 -24.52 -11.90 -4.92
C VAL A 92 -23.14 -12.44 -5.31
N PRO A 93 -22.91 -13.76 -5.32
CA PRO A 93 -21.63 -14.34 -5.75
C PRO A 93 -21.46 -14.29 -7.28
N ASN A 94 -20.20 -14.26 -7.73
CA ASN A 94 -19.82 -14.33 -9.16
C ASN A 94 -20.40 -13.19 -10.03
N VAL A 95 -20.56 -12.01 -9.42
CA VAL A 95 -20.95 -10.80 -10.13
C VAL A 95 -19.98 -9.68 -9.81
N GLU A 96 -19.74 -8.81 -10.78
CA GLU A 96 -18.93 -7.61 -10.61
C GLU A 96 -19.59 -6.42 -11.31
N LEU A 97 -19.48 -5.23 -10.73
CA LEU A 97 -19.80 -4.01 -11.47
C LEU A 97 -18.87 -3.88 -12.67
N ALA A 98 -19.40 -3.35 -13.77
CA ALA A 98 -18.58 -3.00 -14.93
C ALA A 98 -17.35 -2.17 -14.46
N PRO A 99 -16.12 -2.55 -14.83
CA PRO A 99 -14.91 -1.91 -14.29
C PRO A 99 -14.85 -0.39 -14.50
N ASP A 100 -15.40 0.08 -15.61
CA ASP A 100 -15.48 1.51 -15.95
C ASP A 100 -16.47 2.25 -15.03
N ASP A 101 -17.63 1.66 -14.76
CA ASP A 101 -18.62 2.19 -13.83
C ASP A 101 -18.10 2.22 -12.40
N LEU A 102 -17.46 1.14 -11.98
CA LEU A 102 -16.82 1.07 -10.67
C LEU A 102 -15.76 2.16 -10.54
N SER A 103 -14.86 2.29 -11.52
CA SER A 103 -13.77 3.28 -11.50
C SER A 103 -14.30 4.71 -11.50
N ALA A 104 -15.35 5.00 -12.27
CA ALA A 104 -15.95 6.33 -12.33
C ALA A 104 -16.59 6.75 -10.99
N LEU A 105 -17.12 5.80 -10.21
CA LEU A 105 -17.95 6.08 -9.03
C LEU A 105 -17.29 5.78 -7.68
N ARG A 106 -16.19 5.01 -7.67
CA ARG A 106 -15.45 4.65 -6.45
C ARG A 106 -14.51 5.75 -5.97
N PHE A 107 -14.18 6.71 -6.83
CA PHE A 107 -13.30 7.83 -6.49
C PHE A 107 -14.08 9.15 -6.46
N GLN A 108 -13.74 9.99 -5.50
CA GLN A 108 -14.20 11.38 -5.46
C GLN A 108 -13.00 12.29 -5.38
N ARG A 109 -13.00 13.36 -6.18
CA ARG A 109 -12.02 14.45 -6.14
C ARG A 109 -12.76 15.77 -6.07
N VAL A 110 -12.40 16.60 -5.09
CA VAL A 110 -13.02 17.91 -4.83
C VAL A 110 -11.93 18.92 -4.44
N PRO A 111 -12.19 20.25 -4.55
CA PRO A 111 -11.30 21.26 -4.01
C PRO A 111 -10.96 20.97 -2.55
N CYS A 112 -9.72 21.19 -2.14
CA CYS A 112 -9.33 20.93 -0.76
C CYS A 112 -9.97 21.93 0.20
N GLU A 113 -10.18 21.49 1.45
CA GLU A 113 -10.65 22.34 2.53
C GLU A 113 -9.63 22.36 3.65
N TYR A 114 -9.33 23.55 4.18
CA TYR A 114 -8.37 23.71 5.28
C TYR A 114 -8.75 23.00 6.58
N ARG A 115 -10.02 22.60 6.74
CA ARG A 115 -10.47 21.81 7.90
C ARG A 115 -10.12 20.32 7.78
N GLN A 116 -10.00 19.82 6.54
CA GLN A 116 -9.67 18.42 6.25
C GLN A 116 -8.18 18.23 5.96
N CYS A 117 -7.57 19.22 5.32
CA CYS A 117 -6.21 19.15 4.83
C CYS A 117 -5.27 20.10 5.57
N PRO A 118 -4.08 19.65 6.02
CA PRO A 118 -3.09 20.49 6.67
C PRO A 118 -2.29 21.34 5.65
N CYS A 119 -2.99 21.96 4.70
CA CYS A 119 -2.40 22.80 3.66
C CYS A 119 -2.15 24.23 4.17
N SER A 120 -1.20 24.93 3.55
CA SER A 120 -0.81 26.29 3.93
C SER A 120 -1.92 27.30 3.60
N ARG A 121 -2.40 28.01 4.63
CA ARG A 121 -3.29 29.17 4.47
C ARG A 121 -2.54 30.39 3.92
N GLN A 122 -1.28 30.56 4.30
CA GLN A 122 -0.44 31.68 3.84
C GLN A 122 -0.19 31.60 2.33
N SER A 123 0.00 30.38 1.82
CA SER A 123 0.21 30.11 0.40
C SER A 123 -1.09 29.88 -0.37
N LEU A 124 -2.26 30.09 0.27
CA LEU A 124 -3.59 29.96 -0.33
C LEU A 124 -3.83 28.60 -1.06
N GLN A 125 -3.22 27.52 -0.57
CA GLN A 125 -3.23 26.22 -1.25
C GLN A 125 -4.62 25.59 -1.44
N CYS A 126 -5.61 25.96 -0.63
CA CYS A 126 -7.00 25.50 -0.78
C CYS A 126 -7.96 26.62 -1.19
N ALA A 127 -7.45 27.75 -1.69
CA ALA A 127 -8.31 28.86 -2.11
C ALA A 127 -8.96 28.63 -3.49
N GLY A 128 -8.40 27.72 -4.30
CA GLY A 128 -8.94 27.36 -5.61
C GLY A 128 -10.28 26.63 -5.48
N LYS A 129 -11.29 27.09 -6.22
CA LYS A 129 -12.61 26.43 -6.30
C LYS A 129 -12.75 25.49 -7.50
N GLU A 130 -11.96 25.72 -8.53
CA GLU A 130 -12.00 24.96 -9.76
C GLU A 130 -10.82 23.99 -9.81
N LEU A 131 -11.13 22.74 -10.12
CA LEU A 131 -10.14 21.68 -10.26
C LEU A 131 -9.90 21.40 -11.73
N THR A 132 -8.65 21.53 -12.15
CA THR A 132 -8.24 21.05 -13.47
C THR A 132 -7.87 19.57 -13.40
N CYS A 133 -8.16 18.84 -14.47
CA CYS A 133 -7.71 17.45 -14.66
C CYS A 133 -7.31 17.28 -16.12
N ASP A 134 -6.06 16.89 -16.32
CA ASP A 134 -5.41 16.66 -17.61
C ASP A 134 -5.52 15.20 -18.07
N ALA A 135 -6.11 14.32 -17.24
CA ALA A 135 -6.22 12.91 -17.54
C ALA A 135 -7.44 12.59 -18.44
N PRO A 136 -7.37 11.53 -19.27
CA PRO A 136 -8.47 11.12 -20.15
C PRO A 136 -9.77 10.80 -19.39
N ARG A 137 -9.66 10.35 -18.14
CA ARG A 137 -10.78 10.04 -17.26
C ARG A 137 -10.63 10.80 -15.95
N PRO A 138 -11.66 11.53 -15.47
CA PRO A 138 -11.56 12.36 -14.27
C PRO A 138 -11.10 11.64 -12.99
N TYR A 139 -11.47 10.36 -12.82
CA TYR A 139 -11.07 9.58 -11.65
C TYR A 139 -9.55 9.35 -11.57
N LEU A 140 -8.82 9.39 -12.70
CA LEU A 140 -7.37 9.20 -12.72
C LEU A 140 -6.65 10.32 -11.96
N CYS A 141 -7.16 11.56 -12.00
CA CYS A 141 -6.64 12.64 -11.17
C CYS A 141 -6.88 12.39 -9.67
N ALA A 142 -8.00 11.74 -9.31
CA ALA A 142 -8.25 11.34 -7.92
C ALA A 142 -7.24 10.26 -7.47
N VAL A 143 -6.98 9.27 -8.34
CA VAL A 143 -5.96 8.23 -8.09
C VAL A 143 -4.58 8.85 -7.91
N ARG A 144 -4.21 9.82 -8.76
CA ARG A 144 -2.94 10.56 -8.64
C ARG A 144 -2.83 11.28 -7.29
N ASP A 145 -3.88 11.98 -6.87
CA ASP A 145 -3.92 12.68 -5.58
C ASP A 145 -3.78 11.72 -4.39
N ILE A 146 -4.44 10.56 -4.43
CA ILE A 146 -4.35 9.52 -3.39
C ILE A 146 -2.92 8.97 -3.32
N ARG A 147 -2.32 8.61 -4.47
CA ARG A 147 -0.95 8.09 -4.54
C ARG A 147 0.06 9.09 -4.01
N GLU A 148 -0.06 10.35 -4.41
CA GLU A 148 0.84 11.42 -3.97
C GLU A 148 0.75 11.65 -2.45
N ALA A 149 -0.47 11.66 -1.89
CA ALA A 149 -0.67 11.80 -0.46
C ALA A 149 -0.05 10.63 0.33
N GLN A 150 -0.27 9.39 -0.11
CA GLN A 150 0.32 8.20 0.50
C GLN A 150 1.85 8.20 0.40
N TYR A 151 2.38 8.62 -0.75
CA TYR A 151 3.82 8.74 -0.94
C TYR A 151 4.44 9.76 0.03
N ARG A 152 3.83 10.94 0.19
CA ARG A 152 4.27 11.96 1.16
C ARG A 152 4.19 11.46 2.60
N GLU A 153 3.14 10.72 2.96
CA GLU A 153 3.01 10.13 4.28
C GLU A 153 4.11 9.10 4.55
N SER A 154 4.36 8.20 3.60
CA SER A 154 5.46 7.23 3.66
C SER A 154 6.82 7.94 3.80
N GLN A 155 7.07 9.01 3.04
CA GLN A 155 8.29 9.80 3.18
C GLN A 155 8.44 10.43 4.57
N ARG A 156 7.35 10.97 5.17
CA ARG A 156 7.37 11.52 6.54
C ARG A 156 7.71 10.44 7.55
N PHE A 157 7.05 9.29 7.45
CA PHE A 157 7.32 8.12 8.27
C PHE A 157 8.80 7.71 8.19
N TRP A 158 9.34 7.50 6.99
CA TRP A 158 10.73 7.09 6.81
C TRP A 158 11.75 8.15 7.23
N ARG A 159 11.42 9.45 7.13
CA ARG A 159 12.26 10.51 7.70
C ARG A 159 12.28 10.45 9.23
N HIS A 160 11.11 10.23 9.84
CA HIS A 160 11.00 10.10 11.29
C HIS A 160 11.79 8.88 11.81
N ILE A 161 11.60 7.70 11.22
CA ILE A 161 12.34 6.48 11.59
C ILE A 161 13.86 6.67 11.47
N ARG A 162 14.32 7.28 10.37
CA ARG A 162 15.76 7.55 10.20
C ARG A 162 16.30 8.52 11.23
N SER A 163 15.50 9.49 11.69
CA SER A 163 15.89 10.40 12.77
C SER A 163 16.06 9.62 14.08
N GLN A 164 15.04 8.86 14.48
CA GLN A 164 15.06 8.08 15.73
C GLN A 164 16.21 7.08 15.77
N LEU A 165 16.50 6.40 14.65
CA LEU A 165 17.61 5.46 14.58
C LEU A 165 18.97 6.16 14.71
N ARG A 166 19.10 7.38 14.15
CA ARG A 166 20.32 8.20 14.31
C ARG A 166 20.51 8.62 15.76
N ASP A 167 19.44 9.07 16.42
CA ASP A 167 19.49 9.50 17.83
C ASP A 167 19.86 8.32 18.75
N LEU A 168 19.30 7.13 18.49
CA LEU A 168 19.66 5.91 19.19
C LEU A 168 21.14 5.57 19.00
N TRP A 169 21.62 5.60 17.76
CA TRP A 169 23.02 5.30 17.44
C TRP A 169 23.98 6.28 18.13
N ASP A 170 23.65 7.58 18.14
CA ASP A 170 24.46 8.60 18.79
C ASP A 170 24.50 8.40 20.32
N ASN A 171 23.40 7.96 20.93
CA ASN A 171 23.36 7.60 22.35
C ASN A 171 24.24 6.40 22.67
N VAL A 172 24.13 5.32 21.89
CA VAL A 172 24.95 4.10 22.05
C VAL A 172 26.43 4.43 21.88
N ARG A 173 26.78 5.19 20.84
CA ARG A 173 28.16 5.62 20.59
C ARG A 173 28.72 6.44 21.75
N ARG A 174 27.93 7.36 22.31
CA ARG A 174 28.34 8.15 23.48
C ARG A 174 28.55 7.28 24.71
N ALA A 175 27.71 6.27 24.94
CA ALA A 175 27.87 5.35 26.07
C ALA A 175 29.19 4.57 25.98
N PHE A 176 29.50 3.99 24.81
CA PHE A 176 30.75 3.27 24.58
C PHE A 176 31.99 4.16 24.74
N ILE A 177 31.94 5.42 24.25
CA ILE A 177 33.06 6.36 24.42
C ILE A 177 33.31 6.66 25.90
N ARG A 178 32.24 6.85 26.69
CA ARG A 178 32.36 7.09 28.13
C ARG A 178 32.97 5.89 28.84
N GLU A 179 32.49 4.67 28.55
CA GLU A 179 33.01 3.44 29.14
C GLU A 179 34.52 3.27 28.87
N LYS A 180 34.96 3.49 27.61
CA LYS A 180 36.38 3.46 27.27
C LYS A 180 37.21 4.51 28.00
N ALA A 181 36.66 5.72 28.19
CA ALA A 181 37.34 6.79 28.93
C ALA A 181 37.46 6.49 30.44
N HIS A 182 36.48 5.78 31.02
CA HIS A 182 36.56 5.31 32.40
C HIS A 182 37.60 4.19 32.57
N SER A 183 37.65 3.21 31.66
CA SER A 183 38.62 2.12 31.71
C SER A 183 40.09 2.58 31.59
N HIS A 184 40.36 3.67 30.88
CA HIS A 184 41.71 4.25 30.80
C HIS A 184 42.13 5.09 32.02
N LYS A 185 41.22 5.44 32.92
CA LYS A 185 41.53 6.20 34.15
C LYS A 185 41.85 5.31 35.35
N GLU A 186 41.51 4.03 35.29
CA GLU A 186 41.70 3.05 36.37
C GLU A 186 42.92 2.15 36.15
N SER A 187 43.65 2.33 35.05
CA SER A 187 44.87 1.59 34.71
C SER A 187 46.10 2.49 34.72
#